data_AF-E4YED6-F1
#
_entry.id   AF-E4YED6-F1
#
_cell.length_a   1.000
_cell.length_b   1.000
_cell.length_c   1.000
_cell.angle_alpha   90.00
_cell.angle_beta   90.00
_cell.angle_gamma   90.00
#
_symmetry.space_group_name_H-M   'P 1'
#
loop_
_entity.id
_entity.type
_entity.pdbx_description
1 polymer ?
#
loop_
_entity_poly.entity_id
_entity_poly.type
_entity_poly.pdbx_seq_one_letter_code
_entity_poly.pdbx_strand_id
1 'polypeptide(L)'
;MRDKREDLELVRTVVLARHGARSTLCYLEELGPSTWNDPKLFKAPDFVKQVKVNWTDVGGGDPPKGQFSGGILPCGGQRGELTHRGYIGNSKIGEYLKTQIDIKEEDIYVRSTNTTRTVESARAIIAGIFNKPMEITIETPANNNDDFLTLHNSAKIAMAKLEWTWSTPCLYEPFQEKMSKIIRTVGLKKRAEGRQSQFQPIGVYDDYMCRKEHDLIINKKEKLDSVAEDLEELAVLTKHIINGIRFFLKVILTKCTYVLII
;
A
#
# COMPACT_ATOMS: atom_id res chain seq x y z
N MET A 1 -10.02 -25.91 -13.78
CA MET A 1 -8.62 -26.26 -14.13
C MET A 1 -8.36 -25.67 -15.50
N ARG A 2 -7.37 -24.78 -15.67
CA ARG A 2 -6.96 -24.37 -17.01
C ARG A 2 -6.18 -25.54 -17.63
N ASP A 3 -6.49 -25.89 -18.87
CA ASP A 3 -5.78 -26.93 -19.60
C ASP A 3 -4.28 -26.66 -19.56
N LYS A 4 -3.51 -27.66 -19.10
CA LYS A 4 -2.06 -27.61 -19.18
C LYS A 4 -1.69 -27.65 -20.66
N ARG A 5 -1.16 -26.53 -21.15
CA ARG A 5 -0.59 -26.41 -22.50
C ARG A 5 0.78 -27.06 -22.49
N GLU A 6 0.85 -28.33 -22.87
CA GLU A 6 2.10 -29.11 -22.94
C GLU A 6 3.06 -28.61 -24.05
N ASP A 7 2.56 -27.75 -24.95
CA ASP A 7 3.33 -27.10 -26.02
C ASP A 7 4.03 -25.81 -25.58
N LEU A 8 3.82 -25.35 -24.34
CA LEU A 8 4.36 -24.10 -23.82
C LEU A 8 5.24 -24.32 -22.59
N GLU A 9 6.40 -23.64 -22.56
CA GLU A 9 7.32 -23.64 -21.44
C GLU A 9 7.25 -22.30 -20.68
N LEU A 10 7.15 -22.37 -19.35
CA LEU A 10 7.21 -21.18 -18.50
C LEU A 10 8.66 -20.74 -18.33
N VAL A 11 9.04 -19.63 -18.98
CA VAL A 11 10.42 -19.11 -18.93
C VAL A 11 10.66 -18.14 -17.76
N ARG A 12 9.64 -17.37 -17.37
CA ARG A 12 9.78 -16.35 -16.32
C ARG A 12 8.43 -15.99 -15.70
N THR A 13 8.42 -15.79 -14.40
CA THR A 13 7.29 -15.19 -13.67
C THR A 13 7.71 -13.86 -13.04
N VAL A 14 6.87 -12.84 -13.17
CA VAL A 14 7.02 -11.55 -12.47
C VAL A 14 5.79 -11.34 -11.61
N VAL A 15 5.98 -11.15 -10.31
CA VAL A 15 4.89 -10.92 -9.34
C VAL A 15 5.03 -9.52 -8.76
N LEU A 16 4.01 -8.69 -9.00
CA LEU A 16 3.86 -7.39 -8.35
C LEU A 16 2.83 -7.53 -7.23
N ALA A 17 3.32 -7.48 -5.99
CA ALA A 17 2.47 -7.61 -4.81
C ALA A 17 2.40 -6.30 -4.02
N ARG A 18 1.19 -5.88 -3.66
CA ARG A 18 0.99 -4.86 -2.63
C ARG A 18 1.32 -5.46 -1.26
N HIS A 19 1.76 -4.60 -0.34
CA HIS A 19 1.84 -4.98 1.07
C HIS A 19 0.47 -5.44 1.61
N GLY A 20 0.51 -6.21 2.69
CA GLY A 20 -0.70 -6.72 3.35
C GLY A 20 -1.46 -5.67 4.15
N ALA A 21 -2.47 -6.16 4.87
CA ALA A 21 -3.21 -5.36 5.85
C ALA A 21 -2.25 -4.70 6.84
N ARG A 22 -2.49 -3.42 7.11
CA ARG A 22 -1.62 -2.57 7.93
C ARG A 22 -2.43 -1.69 8.85
N SER A 23 -1.75 -1.03 9.78
CA SER A 23 -2.34 0.10 10.49
C SER A 23 -2.57 1.29 9.57
N THR A 24 -3.45 2.19 10.01
CA THR A 24 -3.78 3.40 9.25
C THR A 24 -2.58 4.33 9.10
N LEU A 25 -2.53 5.07 7.98
CA LEU A 25 -1.66 6.22 7.78
C LEU A 25 -2.28 7.52 8.33
N CYS A 26 -3.60 7.56 8.49
CA CYS A 26 -4.35 8.72 8.97
C CYS A 26 -5.26 8.32 10.13
N TYR A 27 -5.11 8.92 11.30
CA TYR A 27 -5.98 8.63 12.44
C TYR A 27 -7.12 9.65 12.53
N LEU A 28 -8.35 9.16 12.52
CA LEU A 28 -9.56 9.96 12.72
C LEU A 28 -10.19 9.68 14.08
N GLU A 29 -10.15 10.69 14.94
CA GLU A 29 -10.76 10.66 16.27
C GLU A 29 -12.28 10.50 16.20
N GLU A 30 -12.91 11.00 15.14
CA GLU A 30 -14.34 10.89 14.90
C GLU A 30 -14.83 9.45 14.71
N LEU A 31 -13.92 8.54 14.34
CA LEU A 31 -14.18 7.10 14.22
C LEU A 31 -14.00 6.37 15.56
N GLY A 32 -13.72 7.11 16.64
CA GLY A 32 -13.55 6.57 17.98
C GLY A 32 -12.12 6.15 18.30
N PRO A 33 -11.85 5.76 19.56
CA PRO A 33 -10.54 5.30 19.98
C PRO A 33 -10.15 4.05 19.18
N SER A 34 -9.10 4.16 18.37
CA SER A 34 -8.51 2.97 17.74
C SER A 34 -7.58 2.28 18.72
N THR A 35 -7.58 0.95 18.73
CA THR A 35 -6.63 0.15 19.50
C THR A 35 -5.35 -0.16 18.70
N TRP A 36 -4.93 0.72 17.79
CA TRP A 36 -3.67 0.56 17.04
C TRP A 36 -2.44 0.49 17.95
N ASN A 37 -2.56 0.78 19.24
CA ASN A 37 -1.51 0.62 20.25
C ASN A 37 -1.39 -0.80 20.82
N ASP A 38 -2.29 -1.74 20.49
CA ASP A 38 -2.15 -3.14 20.92
C ASP A 38 -0.94 -3.79 20.21
N PRO A 39 0.13 -4.17 20.94
CA PRO A 39 1.31 -4.78 20.34
C PRO A 39 1.01 -6.11 19.64
N LYS A 40 -0.06 -6.82 20.03
CA LYS A 40 -0.46 -8.09 19.41
C LYS A 40 -0.83 -7.91 17.93
N LEU A 41 -1.31 -6.73 17.54
CA LEU A 41 -1.65 -6.43 16.15
C LEU A 41 -0.42 -6.49 15.23
N PHE A 42 0.80 -6.28 15.74
CA PHE A 42 2.01 -6.19 14.91
C PHE A 42 2.92 -7.42 15.05
N LYS A 43 2.48 -8.46 15.76
CA LYS A 43 3.30 -9.67 15.95
C LYS A 43 3.35 -10.49 14.67
N ALA A 44 4.53 -10.57 14.05
CA ALA A 44 4.79 -11.50 12.95
C ALA A 44 4.53 -12.96 13.39
N PRO A 45 3.89 -13.79 12.55
CA PRO A 45 3.76 -15.24 12.78
C PRO A 45 5.13 -15.91 12.89
N ASP A 46 5.22 -17.00 13.65
CA ASP A 46 6.52 -17.64 13.91
C ASP A 46 7.13 -18.30 12.67
N PHE A 47 6.31 -18.84 11.75
CA PHE A 47 6.80 -19.37 10.47
C PHE A 47 7.41 -18.27 9.58
N VAL A 48 6.89 -17.04 9.64
CA VAL A 48 7.46 -15.89 8.90
C VAL A 48 8.82 -15.51 9.47
N LYS A 49 9.00 -15.60 10.79
CA LYS A 49 10.29 -15.29 11.45
C LYS A 49 11.39 -16.29 11.14
N GLN A 50 11.06 -17.48 10.63
CA GLN A 50 12.05 -18.46 10.19
C GLN A 50 12.79 -17.99 8.92
N VAL A 51 12.20 -17.07 8.17
CA VAL A 51 12.86 -16.39 7.04
C VAL A 51 13.67 -15.22 7.60
N LYS A 52 15.00 -15.36 7.57
CA LYS A 52 15.92 -14.26 7.85
C LYS A 52 16.04 -13.38 6.61
N VAL A 53 15.98 -12.07 6.80
CA VAL A 53 16.08 -11.10 5.71
C VAL A 53 17.43 -10.41 5.77
N ASN A 54 18.21 -10.57 4.71
CA ASN A 54 19.35 -9.74 4.41
C ASN A 54 18.86 -8.54 3.60
N TRP A 55 18.67 -7.42 4.29
CA TRP A 55 18.22 -6.19 3.66
C TRP A 55 19.43 -5.44 3.09
N THR A 56 19.46 -5.21 1.79
CA THR A 56 20.57 -4.52 1.10
C THR A 56 20.06 -3.42 0.17
N ASP A 57 20.98 -2.53 -0.26
CA ASP A 57 20.72 -1.65 -1.40
C ASP A 57 20.62 -2.48 -2.69
N VAL A 58 20.01 -1.90 -3.73
CA VAL A 58 20.03 -2.44 -5.09
C VAL A 58 21.49 -2.57 -5.54
N GLY A 59 21.92 -3.77 -5.91
CA GLY A 59 23.31 -4.05 -6.29
C GLY A 59 24.22 -4.47 -5.14
N GLY A 60 23.67 -4.80 -3.97
CA GLY A 60 24.41 -5.48 -2.89
C GLY A 60 25.17 -4.58 -1.92
N GLY A 61 24.84 -3.28 -1.87
CA GLY A 61 25.41 -2.33 -0.90
C GLY A 61 24.74 -2.35 0.46
N ASP A 62 25.25 -1.53 1.39
CA ASP A 62 24.67 -1.36 2.73
C ASP A 62 23.17 -1.02 2.66
N PRO A 63 22.33 -1.53 3.58
CA PRO A 63 20.93 -1.17 3.61
C PRO A 63 20.77 0.35 3.66
N PRO A 64 19.83 0.90 2.88
CA PRO A 64 19.55 2.33 2.87
C PRO A 64 19.40 2.93 4.28
N LYS A 65 20.08 4.05 4.56
CA LYS A 65 19.88 4.76 5.83
C LYS A 65 18.47 5.36 5.87
N GLY A 66 17.68 4.95 6.86
CA GLY A 66 16.36 5.53 7.13
C GLY A 66 15.20 4.68 6.62
N GLN A 67 15.02 3.50 7.23
CA GLN A 67 13.79 2.72 7.08
C GLN A 67 12.60 3.65 7.34
N PHE A 68 11.76 3.86 6.33
CA PHE A 68 10.61 4.75 6.46
C PHE A 68 9.51 4.05 7.28
N SER A 69 9.60 4.15 8.60
CA SER A 69 8.45 3.89 9.47
C SER A 69 7.47 5.04 9.35
N GLY A 70 6.16 4.77 9.43
CA GLY A 70 5.16 5.84 9.40
C GLY A 70 5.17 6.73 10.65
N GLY A 71 6.01 6.43 11.65
CA GLY A 71 5.99 7.07 12.96
C GLY A 71 4.88 6.53 13.86
N ILE A 72 4.48 7.34 14.84
CA ILE A 72 3.48 6.96 15.85
C ILE A 72 2.16 7.70 15.60
N LEU A 73 1.05 6.99 15.75
CA LEU A 73 -0.30 7.52 15.71
C LEU A 73 -0.63 8.19 17.07
N PRO A 74 -1.57 9.15 17.12
CA PRO A 74 -1.97 9.80 18.38
C PRO A 74 -2.39 8.82 19.50
N CYS A 75 -2.89 7.64 19.14
CA CYS A 75 -3.25 6.59 20.09
C CYS A 75 -2.06 5.79 20.64
N GLY A 76 -0.82 6.07 20.20
CA GLY A 76 0.40 5.34 20.56
C GLY A 76 0.74 4.16 19.64
N GLY A 77 -0.12 3.85 18.66
CA GLY A 77 0.09 2.78 17.69
C GLY A 77 1.13 3.11 16.61
N GLN A 78 1.74 2.10 16.02
CA GLN A 78 2.62 2.30 14.87
C GLN A 78 1.80 2.70 13.65
N ARG A 79 2.21 3.75 12.93
CA ARG A 79 1.50 4.26 11.74
C ARG A 79 1.94 3.51 10.49
N GLY A 80 0.98 3.03 9.70
CA GLY A 80 1.25 2.43 8.40
C GLY A 80 2.11 1.15 8.44
N GLU A 81 2.16 0.44 9.56
CA GLU A 81 2.97 -0.76 9.75
C GLU A 81 2.16 -2.03 9.48
N LEU A 82 2.85 -3.06 8.99
CA LEU A 82 2.23 -4.34 8.66
C LEU A 82 1.74 -5.04 9.94
N THR A 83 0.51 -5.53 9.90
CA THR A 83 -0.08 -6.25 11.04
C THR A 83 0.03 -7.75 10.87
N HIS A 84 -0.28 -8.49 11.94
CA HIS A 84 -0.41 -9.95 11.93
C HIS A 84 -1.32 -10.42 10.78
N ARG A 85 -2.47 -9.77 10.58
CA ARG A 85 -3.37 -10.08 9.45
C ARG A 85 -2.68 -9.86 8.11
N GLY A 86 -1.90 -8.79 7.98
CA GLY A 86 -1.11 -8.51 6.79
C GLY A 86 -0.08 -9.60 6.48
N TYR A 87 0.65 -10.08 7.51
CA TYR A 87 1.56 -11.21 7.35
C TYR A 87 0.84 -12.46 6.83
N ILE A 88 -0.29 -12.82 7.44
CA ILE A 88 -1.07 -14.00 7.01
C ILE A 88 -1.58 -13.82 5.58
N GLY A 89 -2.14 -12.65 5.24
CA GLY A 89 -2.63 -12.37 3.89
C GLY A 89 -1.53 -12.52 2.84
N ASN A 90 -0.34 -11.98 3.10
CA ASN A 90 0.79 -12.10 2.18
C ASN A 90 1.39 -13.51 2.12
N SER A 91 1.40 -14.26 3.22
CA SER A 91 1.82 -15.68 3.17
C SER A 91 0.92 -16.53 2.27
N LYS A 92 -0.39 -16.27 2.27
CA LYS A 92 -1.35 -16.96 1.37
C LYS A 92 -1.10 -16.68 -0.10
N ILE A 93 -0.56 -15.49 -0.44
CA ILE A 93 -0.11 -15.22 -1.81
C ILE A 93 1.05 -16.16 -2.17
N GLY A 94 2.02 -16.33 -1.26
CA GLY A 94 3.13 -17.25 -1.45
C GLY A 94 2.70 -18.72 -1.59
N GLU A 95 1.80 -19.17 -0.71
CA GLU A 95 1.20 -20.50 -0.78
C GLU A 95 0.50 -20.72 -2.13
N TYR A 96 -0.28 -19.74 -2.58
CA TYR A 96 -0.92 -19.79 -3.89
C TYR A 96 0.10 -19.88 -5.03
N LEU A 97 1.15 -19.06 -5.04
CA LEU A 97 2.18 -19.11 -6.07
C LEU A 97 2.84 -20.48 -6.17
N LYS A 98 3.14 -21.12 -5.04
CA LYS A 98 3.69 -22.49 -5.00
C LYS A 98 2.77 -23.52 -5.66
N THR A 99 1.45 -23.30 -5.65
CA THR A 99 0.50 -24.19 -6.36
C THR A 99 0.46 -23.98 -7.87
N GLN A 100 0.94 -22.82 -8.35
CA GLN A 100 0.86 -22.42 -9.75
C GLN A 100 2.18 -22.68 -10.50
N ILE A 101 3.31 -22.53 -9.80
CA ILE A 101 4.65 -22.58 -10.38
C ILE A 101 5.60 -23.34 -9.45
N ASP A 102 6.53 -24.10 -10.05
CA ASP A 102 7.62 -24.74 -9.30
C ASP A 102 8.69 -23.69 -9.02
N ILE A 103 8.84 -23.29 -7.75
CA ILE A 103 9.73 -22.21 -7.33
C ILE A 103 10.88 -22.80 -6.52
N LYS A 104 12.10 -22.58 -6.99
CA LYS A 104 13.33 -22.93 -6.27
C LYS A 104 13.92 -21.69 -5.61
N GLU A 105 14.70 -21.88 -4.55
CA GLU A 105 15.25 -20.77 -3.76
C GLU A 105 16.26 -19.95 -4.56
N GLU A 106 17.11 -20.64 -5.32
CA GLU A 106 18.15 -20.07 -6.18
C GLU A 106 17.62 -19.24 -7.35
N ASP A 107 16.34 -19.43 -7.71
CA ASP A 107 15.70 -18.78 -8.87
C ASP A 107 14.95 -17.50 -8.49
N ILE A 108 14.98 -17.09 -7.22
CA ILE A 108 14.23 -15.92 -6.73
C ILE A 108 15.12 -14.69 -6.65
N TYR A 109 14.62 -13.62 -7.28
CA TYR A 109 15.05 -12.26 -7.02
C TYR A 109 13.92 -11.49 -6.32
N VAL A 110 14.22 -10.86 -5.16
CA VAL A 110 13.25 -10.05 -4.40
C VAL A 110 13.69 -8.60 -4.36
N ARG A 111 12.82 -7.72 -4.83
CA ARG A 111 12.97 -6.26 -4.72
C ARG A 111 11.73 -5.65 -4.06
N SER A 112 11.95 -4.66 -3.21
CA SER A 112 10.90 -3.93 -2.50
C SER A 112 11.19 -2.43 -2.48
N THR A 113 10.19 -1.61 -2.18
CA THR A 113 10.45 -0.24 -1.73
C THR A 113 11.14 -0.26 -0.37
N ASN A 114 11.89 0.81 -0.06
CA ASN A 114 12.54 1.00 1.24
C ASN A 114 11.52 1.38 2.34
N THR A 115 10.62 0.48 2.67
CA THR A 115 9.61 0.67 3.72
C THR A 115 9.42 -0.64 4.47
N THR A 116 9.38 -0.58 5.80
CA THR A 116 9.30 -1.79 6.65
C THR A 116 8.12 -2.68 6.25
N ARG A 117 6.90 -2.13 6.10
CA ARG A 117 5.72 -2.93 5.73
C ARG A 117 5.86 -3.69 4.40
N THR A 118 6.60 -3.17 3.42
CA THR A 118 6.73 -3.81 2.10
C THR A 118 7.81 -4.89 2.12
N VAL A 119 8.93 -4.63 2.79
CA VAL A 119 9.97 -5.65 3.04
C VAL A 119 9.39 -6.82 3.86
N GLU A 120 8.63 -6.51 4.90
CA GLU A 120 7.97 -7.52 5.74
C GLU A 120 6.87 -8.29 5.00
N SER A 121 6.18 -7.63 4.07
CA SER A 121 5.22 -8.29 3.18
C SER A 121 5.90 -9.25 2.21
N ALA A 122 7.07 -8.88 1.67
CA ALA A 122 7.88 -9.75 0.83
C ALA A 122 8.40 -10.95 1.63
N ARG A 123 8.91 -10.73 2.85
CA ARG A 123 9.28 -11.80 3.79
C ARG A 123 8.12 -12.78 4.02
N ALA A 124 6.92 -12.28 4.22
CA ALA A 124 5.72 -13.10 4.41
C ALA A 124 5.37 -13.96 3.19
N ILE A 125 5.49 -13.40 1.97
CA ILE A 125 5.28 -14.16 0.72
C ILE A 125 6.31 -15.28 0.61
N ILE A 126 7.59 -15.00 0.83
CA ILE A 126 8.67 -16.00 0.80
C ILE A 126 8.43 -17.11 1.83
N ALA A 127 7.99 -16.74 3.04
CA ALA A 127 7.63 -17.69 4.07
C ALA A 127 6.48 -18.62 3.63
N GLY A 128 5.48 -18.10 2.91
CA GLY A 128 4.39 -18.90 2.35
C GLY A 128 4.84 -19.83 1.21
N ILE A 129 5.83 -19.44 0.41
CA ILE A 129 6.38 -20.28 -0.66
C ILE A 129 7.15 -21.47 -0.08
N PHE A 130 8.07 -21.22 0.85
CA PHE A 130 9.01 -22.25 1.30
C PHE A 130 8.62 -22.94 2.60
N ASN A 131 7.97 -22.21 3.52
CA ASN A 131 7.53 -22.69 4.84
C ASN A 131 8.62 -23.47 5.61
N LYS A 132 9.85 -22.93 5.61
CA LYS A 132 11.00 -23.50 6.33
C LYS A 132 12.01 -22.40 6.69
N PRO A 133 12.95 -22.67 7.62
CA PRO A 133 14.04 -21.76 7.89
C PRO A 133 14.91 -21.51 6.66
N MET A 134 15.12 -20.24 6.33
CA MET A 134 15.95 -19.83 5.21
C MET A 134 16.43 -18.39 5.38
N GLU A 135 17.31 -17.97 4.50
CA GLU A 135 17.81 -16.61 4.40
C GLU A 135 17.56 -16.09 3.00
N ILE A 136 17.05 -14.87 2.88
CA ILE A 136 16.74 -14.24 1.60
C ILE A 136 17.29 -12.81 1.57
N THR A 137 17.86 -12.42 0.45
CA THR A 137 18.22 -11.02 0.21
C THR A 137 17.03 -10.27 -0.37
N ILE A 138 16.70 -9.13 0.25
CA ILE A 138 15.68 -8.21 -0.26
C ILE A 138 16.38 -6.90 -0.59
N GLU A 139 16.39 -6.57 -1.89
CA GLU A 139 16.95 -5.31 -2.36
C GLU A 139 15.93 -4.18 -2.26
N THR A 140 16.38 -3.03 -1.77
CA THR A 140 15.59 -1.80 -1.75
C THR A 140 16.46 -0.62 -2.17
N PRO A 141 15.93 0.40 -2.84
CA PRO A 141 16.75 1.55 -3.24
C PRO A 141 17.20 2.38 -2.03
N ALA A 142 18.46 2.84 -2.05
CA ALA A 142 19.09 3.75 -1.08
C ALA A 142 18.23 4.95 -0.67
N ASN A 143 17.46 5.47 -1.61
CA ASN A 143 16.58 6.61 -1.40
C ASN A 143 15.16 6.16 -1.72
N ASN A 144 14.13 6.80 -1.16
CA ASN A 144 12.74 6.64 -1.63
C ASN A 144 12.54 7.07 -3.11
N ASN A 145 13.61 7.25 -3.88
CA ASN A 145 13.64 7.39 -5.33
C ASN A 145 13.73 5.98 -5.94
N ASP A 146 12.66 5.21 -5.82
CA ASP A 146 12.52 3.96 -6.56
C ASP A 146 11.97 4.27 -7.96
N ASP A 147 12.72 3.86 -8.98
CA ASP A 147 12.32 4.00 -10.38
C ASP A 147 11.08 3.18 -10.73
N PHE A 148 10.77 2.13 -9.94
CA PHE A 148 9.66 1.23 -10.23
C PHE A 148 8.37 1.60 -9.50
N LEU A 149 8.44 2.16 -8.29
CA LEU A 149 7.30 2.23 -7.37
C LEU A 149 7.05 3.61 -6.74
N THR A 150 8.00 4.55 -6.80
CA THR A 150 7.88 5.87 -6.16
C THR A 150 8.34 7.02 -7.08
N LEU A 151 7.81 7.03 -8.32
CA LEU A 151 8.01 8.10 -9.32
C LEU A 151 7.78 9.52 -8.79
N HIS A 152 7.08 9.71 -7.66
CA HIS A 152 6.89 11.01 -7.04
C HIS A 152 8.19 11.67 -6.58
N ASN A 153 9.20 10.86 -6.23
CA ASN A 153 10.46 11.39 -5.73
C ASN A 153 11.50 11.55 -6.85
N SER A 154 11.52 10.66 -7.85
CA SER A 154 12.39 10.78 -9.03
C SER A 154 11.88 11.82 -10.04
N ALA A 155 10.57 12.06 -10.12
CA ALA A 155 9.95 13.08 -10.98
C ALA A 155 9.37 14.26 -10.19
N LYS A 156 9.99 14.64 -9.06
CA LYS A 156 9.48 15.65 -8.13
C LYS A 156 9.09 16.99 -8.78
N ILE A 157 9.87 17.46 -9.77
CA ILE A 157 9.59 18.70 -10.50
C ILE A 157 8.34 18.55 -11.39
N ALA A 158 8.21 17.40 -12.07
CA ALA A 158 7.01 17.12 -12.87
C ALA A 158 5.78 17.00 -11.96
N MET A 159 5.91 16.36 -10.79
CA MET A 159 4.82 16.26 -9.83
C MET A 159 4.43 17.60 -9.21
N ALA A 160 5.39 18.50 -8.92
CA ALA A 160 5.09 19.84 -8.40
C ALA A 160 4.23 20.65 -9.40
N LYS A 161 4.49 20.51 -10.71
CA LYS A 161 3.66 21.12 -11.76
C LYS A 161 2.24 20.56 -11.83
N LEU A 162 2.00 19.42 -11.20
CA LEU A 162 0.73 18.71 -11.17
C LEU A 162 0.10 18.76 -9.78
N GLU A 163 0.72 19.38 -8.78
CA GLU A 163 0.23 19.42 -7.40
C GLU A 163 -1.14 20.09 -7.29
N TRP A 164 -1.45 21.04 -8.18
CA TRP A 164 -2.78 21.65 -8.28
C TRP A 164 -3.87 20.59 -8.55
N THR A 165 -3.56 19.52 -9.28
CA THR A 165 -4.50 18.42 -9.53
C THR A 165 -4.83 17.62 -8.27
N TRP A 166 -4.04 17.73 -7.21
CA TRP A 166 -4.34 17.08 -5.93
C TRP A 166 -5.39 17.87 -5.14
N SER A 167 -5.57 19.15 -5.46
CA SER A 167 -6.47 20.08 -4.77
C SER A 167 -7.68 20.49 -5.60
N THR A 168 -7.73 20.14 -6.89
CA THR A 168 -8.88 20.41 -7.78
C THR A 168 -9.96 19.31 -7.86
N PRO A 169 -9.80 18.05 -7.39
CA PRO A 169 -10.89 17.08 -7.42
C PRO A 169 -12.08 17.56 -6.59
N CYS A 170 -11.83 18.25 -5.47
CA CYS A 170 -12.87 18.89 -4.68
C CYS A 170 -13.47 20.16 -5.33
N LEU A 171 -13.00 20.57 -6.51
CA LEU A 171 -13.64 21.62 -7.32
C LEU A 171 -14.59 21.05 -8.38
N TYR A 172 -14.59 19.73 -8.60
CA TYR A 172 -15.55 19.09 -9.49
C TYR A 172 -16.89 18.88 -8.77
N GLU A 173 -17.96 19.46 -9.30
CA GLU A 173 -19.27 19.55 -8.65
C GLU A 173 -19.83 18.19 -8.18
N PRO A 174 -19.82 17.11 -8.99
CA PRO A 174 -20.23 15.79 -8.50
C PRO A 174 -19.43 15.28 -7.30
N PHE A 175 -18.16 15.65 -7.19
CA PHE A 175 -17.33 15.25 -6.04
C PHE A 175 -17.63 16.11 -4.82
N GLN A 176 -17.98 17.38 -4.99
CA GLN A 176 -18.40 18.26 -3.90
C GLN A 176 -19.66 17.74 -3.22
N GLU A 177 -20.64 17.28 -4.00
CA GLU A 177 -21.87 16.69 -3.47
C GLU A 177 -21.59 15.41 -2.67
N LYS A 178 -20.83 14.47 -3.26
CA LYS A 178 -20.43 13.23 -2.57
C LYS A 178 -19.63 13.51 -1.30
N MET A 179 -18.66 14.44 -1.37
CA MET A 179 -17.85 14.83 -0.21
C MET A 179 -18.72 15.48 0.88
N SER A 180 -19.64 16.36 0.51
CA SER A 180 -20.57 17.01 1.44
C SER A 180 -21.47 15.98 2.13
N LYS A 181 -21.98 15.00 1.36
CA LYS A 181 -22.75 13.87 1.88
C LYS A 181 -21.93 13.08 2.91
N ILE A 182 -20.70 12.68 2.57
CA ILE A 182 -19.82 11.94 3.49
C ILE A 182 -19.55 12.72 4.78
N ILE A 183 -19.17 14.00 4.67
CA ILE A 183 -18.89 14.86 5.83
C ILE A 183 -20.10 14.93 6.76
N ARG A 184 -21.30 15.18 6.21
CA ARG A 184 -22.55 15.28 6.98
C ARG A 184 -22.93 13.94 7.61
N THR A 185 -22.86 12.86 6.86
CA THR A 185 -23.25 11.52 7.31
C THR A 185 -22.33 11.02 8.42
N VAL A 186 -21.01 11.11 8.23
CA VAL A 186 -20.02 10.65 9.23
C VAL A 186 -19.90 11.66 10.39
N GLY A 187 -20.28 12.93 10.17
CA GLY A 187 -20.16 13.99 11.17
C GLY A 187 -18.69 14.36 11.42
N LEU A 188 -17.94 14.52 10.33
CA LEU A 188 -16.53 14.90 10.35
C LEU A 188 -16.37 16.37 10.74
N LYS A 189 -15.48 16.70 11.68
CA LYS A 189 -15.34 18.07 12.20
C LYS A 189 -14.23 18.84 11.49
N LYS A 190 -14.52 20.06 11.02
CA LYS A 190 -13.49 20.99 10.52
C LYS A 190 -12.48 21.27 11.65
N ARG A 191 -11.20 20.94 11.45
CA ARG A 191 -10.14 21.29 12.42
C ARG A 191 -9.92 22.82 12.42
N ALA A 192 -9.64 23.37 13.60
CA ALA A 192 -9.65 24.81 13.88
C ALA A 192 -8.61 25.65 13.09
N GLU A 193 -7.55 25.03 12.56
CA GLU A 193 -6.44 25.71 11.89
C GLU A 193 -6.73 26.17 10.45
N GLY A 194 -8.01 26.35 10.09
CA GLY A 194 -8.43 27.10 8.91
C GLY A 194 -8.19 26.43 7.55
N ARG A 195 -7.37 25.38 7.46
CA ARG A 195 -7.23 24.57 6.24
C ARG A 195 -8.04 23.29 6.36
N GLN A 196 -8.93 23.03 5.39
CA GLN A 196 -9.52 21.71 5.18
C GLN A 196 -8.48 20.66 4.70
N SER A 197 -7.18 20.94 4.84
CA SER A 197 -6.06 20.17 4.27
C SER A 197 -5.91 18.74 4.80
N GLN A 198 -6.77 18.30 5.73
CA GLN A 198 -6.79 16.93 6.26
C GLN A 198 -8.08 16.16 5.93
N PHE A 199 -9.07 16.76 5.26
CA PHE A 199 -10.23 16.03 4.73
C PHE A 199 -9.96 15.52 3.31
N GLN A 200 -8.92 14.72 3.17
CA GLN A 200 -8.72 13.97 1.94
C GLN A 200 -9.55 12.68 2.03
N PRO A 201 -10.43 12.38 1.06
CA PRO A 201 -11.24 11.15 1.09
C PRO A 201 -10.37 9.90 1.19
N ILE A 202 -9.15 9.94 0.63
CA ILE A 202 -8.16 8.86 0.79
C ILE A 202 -7.77 8.60 2.27
N GLY A 203 -7.66 9.63 3.10
CA GLY A 203 -7.32 9.46 4.53
C GLY A 203 -8.48 8.88 5.33
N VAL A 204 -9.71 9.31 5.03
CA VAL A 204 -10.93 8.76 5.64
C VAL A 204 -11.14 7.31 5.24
N TYR A 205 -10.99 7.01 3.95
CA TYR A 205 -11.05 5.65 3.42
C TYR A 205 -9.94 4.78 4.02
N ASP A 206 -8.72 5.30 4.17
CA ASP A 206 -7.60 4.55 4.76
C ASP A 206 -7.88 4.12 6.20
N ASP A 207 -8.27 5.06 7.09
CA ASP A 207 -8.55 4.71 8.49
C ASP A 207 -9.74 3.74 8.58
N TYR A 208 -10.79 4.04 7.83
CA TYR A 208 -12.00 3.21 7.83
C TYR A 208 -11.71 1.77 7.39
N MET A 209 -11.06 1.58 6.24
CA MET A 209 -10.76 0.25 5.72
C MET A 209 -9.73 -0.48 6.58
N CYS A 210 -8.72 0.22 7.10
CA CYS A 210 -7.77 -0.40 8.02
C CYS A 210 -8.48 -0.90 9.28
N ARG A 211 -9.38 -0.12 9.88
CA ARG A 211 -10.14 -0.58 11.06
C ARG A 211 -11.07 -1.74 10.71
N LYS A 212 -11.79 -1.67 9.59
CA LYS A 212 -12.72 -2.70 9.13
C LYS A 212 -12.01 -4.04 8.91
N GLU A 213 -10.85 -4.01 8.26
CA GLU A 213 -10.02 -5.20 8.00
C GLU A 213 -9.53 -5.90 9.28
N HIS A 214 -9.42 -5.15 10.38
CA HIS A 214 -8.91 -5.65 11.66
C HIS A 214 -10.00 -5.84 12.71
N ASP A 215 -11.28 -5.71 12.33
CA ASP A 215 -12.42 -5.76 13.24
C ASP A 215 -12.28 -4.81 14.44
N LEU A 216 -11.64 -3.65 14.22
CA LEU A 216 -11.48 -2.63 15.25
C LEU A 216 -12.77 -1.86 15.47
N ILE A 217 -12.86 -1.19 16.61
CA ILE A 217 -13.98 -0.32 16.93
C ILE A 217 -14.02 0.84 15.92
N ILE A 218 -15.18 1.00 15.28
CA ILE A 218 -15.52 2.10 14.38
C ILE A 218 -16.80 2.74 14.89
N ASN A 219 -16.68 3.90 15.53
CA ASN A 219 -17.85 4.70 15.86
C ASN A 219 -18.57 5.06 14.57
N LYS A 220 -19.90 4.94 14.58
CA LYS A 220 -20.77 5.22 13.42
C LYS A 220 -20.48 4.32 12.21
N LYS A 221 -20.06 3.07 12.44
CA LYS A 221 -19.82 2.07 11.38
C LYS A 221 -20.94 2.02 10.34
N GLU A 222 -22.20 1.94 10.75
CA GLU A 222 -23.36 1.92 9.84
C GLU A 222 -23.43 3.15 8.92
N LYS A 223 -23.06 4.33 9.44
CA LYS A 223 -23.02 5.55 8.64
C LYS A 223 -21.90 5.51 7.62
N LEU A 224 -20.72 5.00 7.99
CA LEU A 224 -19.60 4.79 7.06
C LEU A 224 -19.92 3.73 6.01
N ASP A 225 -20.52 2.60 6.40
CA ASP A 225 -20.99 1.57 5.47
C ASP A 225 -21.98 2.17 4.45
N SER A 226 -22.89 3.06 4.87
CA SER A 226 -23.87 3.71 3.97
C SER A 226 -23.26 4.66 2.91
N VAL A 227 -22.00 5.05 3.07
CA VAL A 227 -21.28 5.92 2.13
C VAL A 227 -19.97 5.30 1.65
N ALA A 228 -19.75 4.01 1.88
CA ALA A 228 -18.48 3.35 1.61
C ALA A 228 -18.11 3.37 0.12
N GLU A 229 -19.08 3.15 -0.76
CA GLU A 229 -18.88 3.20 -2.21
C GLU A 229 -18.50 4.60 -2.69
N ASP A 230 -19.25 5.63 -2.26
CA ASP A 230 -18.93 7.04 -2.56
C ASP A 230 -17.52 7.41 -2.03
N LEU A 231 -17.18 6.93 -0.84
CA LEU A 231 -15.89 7.20 -0.21
C LEU A 231 -14.73 6.51 -0.94
N GLU A 232 -14.92 5.26 -1.38
CA GLU A 232 -13.97 4.52 -2.19
C GLU A 232 -13.75 5.20 -3.54
N GLU A 233 -14.84 5.54 -4.24
CA GLU A 233 -14.80 6.22 -5.52
C GLU A 233 -13.97 7.52 -5.41
N LEU A 234 -14.27 8.35 -4.42
CA LEU A 234 -13.52 9.59 -4.19
C LEU A 234 -12.06 9.34 -3.80
N ALA A 235 -11.77 8.30 -3.01
CA ALA A 235 -10.39 7.94 -2.65
C ALA A 235 -9.59 7.46 -3.87
N VAL A 236 -10.19 6.63 -4.72
CA VAL A 236 -9.65 6.14 -5.97
C VAL A 236 -9.42 7.30 -6.94
N LEU A 237 -10.39 8.19 -7.11
CA LEU A 237 -10.29 9.34 -8.02
C LEU A 237 -9.28 10.36 -7.53
N THR A 238 -9.21 10.64 -6.22
CA THR A 238 -8.14 11.46 -5.66
C THR A 238 -6.78 10.84 -5.98
N LYS A 239 -6.63 9.51 -5.82
CA LYS A 239 -5.41 8.78 -6.17
C LYS A 239 -5.14 8.72 -7.68
N HIS A 240 -6.16 8.62 -8.53
CA HIS A 240 -6.05 8.60 -10.00
C HIS A 240 -5.89 9.99 -10.59
N ILE A 241 -6.22 11.07 -9.90
CA ILE A 241 -5.84 12.41 -10.35
C ILE A 241 -4.38 12.66 -9.92
N ILE A 242 -4.00 12.21 -8.72
CA ILE A 242 -2.60 12.15 -8.27
C ILE A 242 -1.72 11.32 -9.23
N ASN A 243 -2.25 10.20 -9.77
CA ASN A 243 -1.51 9.26 -10.62
C ASN A 243 -1.80 9.37 -12.12
N GLY A 244 -2.95 9.88 -12.55
CA GLY A 244 -3.52 9.73 -13.90
C GLY A 244 -3.21 10.87 -14.85
N ILE A 245 -2.52 11.91 -14.38
CA ILE A 245 -1.76 12.78 -15.30
C ILE A 245 -0.59 12.02 -15.93
N ARG A 246 -0.32 10.78 -15.48
CA ARG A 246 0.53 9.84 -16.22
C ARG A 246 -0.03 9.42 -17.59
N PHE A 247 -1.35 9.52 -17.84
CA PHE A 247 -1.92 9.10 -19.12
C PHE A 247 -1.92 10.23 -20.18
N PHE A 248 -2.19 11.47 -19.77
CA PHE A 248 -2.22 12.61 -20.72
C PHE A 248 -0.84 13.03 -21.24
N LEU A 249 0.23 12.79 -20.47
CA LEU A 249 1.61 13.07 -20.91
C LEU A 249 2.20 11.97 -21.81
N LYS A 250 1.69 10.73 -21.75
CA LYS A 250 2.15 9.64 -22.62
C LYS A 250 1.56 9.71 -24.05
N VAL A 251 0.48 10.47 -24.24
CA VAL A 251 -0.11 10.70 -25.58
C VAL A 251 0.59 11.85 -26.31
N ILE A 252 1.26 12.77 -25.60
CA ILE A 252 1.90 13.95 -26.21
C ILE A 252 3.40 13.72 -26.48
N LEU A 253 4.03 12.73 -25.86
CA LEU A 253 5.42 12.37 -26.12
C LEU A 253 5.51 10.88 -26.46
N THR A 254 6.04 10.59 -27.65
CA THR A 254 6.36 9.28 -28.26
C THR A 254 5.25 8.59 -29.06
N LYS A 255 5.22 8.93 -30.36
CA LYS A 255 5.39 7.89 -31.39
C LYS A 255 6.61 7.04 -31.00
N CYS A 256 6.47 5.72 -31.17
CA CYS A 256 7.45 4.65 -30.92
C CYS A 256 7.35 3.92 -29.57
N THR A 257 6.83 2.70 -29.73
CA THR A 257 7.19 1.44 -29.06
C THR A 257 6.69 1.21 -27.63
N TYR A 258 5.78 0.24 -27.56
CA TYR A 258 5.15 -0.40 -26.41
C TYR A 258 6.05 -0.54 -25.18
N VAL A 259 5.59 0.02 -24.05
CA VAL A 259 5.87 -0.53 -22.72
C VAL A 259 4.57 -0.48 -21.93
N LEU A 260 3.96 -1.66 -21.80
CA LEU A 260 2.88 -1.96 -20.88
C LEU A 260 3.51 -2.06 -19.48
N ILE A 261 3.17 -1.11 -18.62
CA ILE A 261 3.46 -1.19 -17.18
C ILE A 261 2.08 -1.30 -16.52
N ILE A 262 1.80 -2.45 -15.92
CA ILE A 262 0.64 -2.70 -15.05
C ILE A 262 1.09 -2.47 -13.61
#